data_AF-A0A163IET1-F1
#
_entry.id   AF-A0A163IET1-F1
#
_cell.length_a   1.000
_cell.length_b   1.000
_cell.length_c   1.000
_cell.angle_alpha   90.00
_cell.angle_beta   90.00
_cell.angle_gamma   90.00
#
_symmetry.space_group_name_H-M   'P 1'
#
loop_
_entity.id
_entity.type
_entity.pdbx_description
1 polymer ?
#
loop_
_entity_poly.entity_id
_entity_poly.type
_entity_poly.pdbx_seq_one_letter_code
_entity_poly.pdbx_strand_id
1 'polypeptide(L)'
;MSNDQTPNLPAENARREAVREKAQQVKARQTRARIVRRTLLVVGAVAVVAVGAAGVTYALSSRDGRSQALPDAASDDGFVVTAATGIADPRADQTVDGNASALAAEATPTPTPTPTPSPTTTAAPVDIRVYVDYLSSEAREFQLANAEQLSKWVSQDAASLTYYPVAMLTSKSNGTKYSLRAAGAAACVATHASDKFFAFNHELLINQPPVDSDGYSDEKLADMAQGAGVSNPDTVRQCIEDETYTAWAKAATDRAIKGLPDTKGQALTATPTVLVNGTPYVGRMDDPKEFAQFVLTVDSNAYYSTATPTPTPTPTSAG
;
A
#
# COMPACT_ATOMS: atom_id res chain seq x y z
N MET A 1 51.38 -65.46 87.89
CA MET A 1 51.62 -64.01 87.67
C MET A 1 52.09 -63.86 86.24
N SER A 2 51.41 -63.27 85.27
CA SER A 2 50.03 -62.87 85.03
C SER A 2 49.96 -62.83 83.49
N ASN A 3 48.85 -63.32 82.94
CA ASN A 3 48.54 -63.14 81.53
C ASN A 3 48.44 -61.66 81.22
N ASP A 4 49.06 -61.19 80.15
CA ASP A 4 48.56 -60.00 79.45
C ASP A 4 48.74 -60.18 77.94
N GLN A 5 47.61 -60.46 77.32
CA GLN A 5 47.40 -60.59 75.89
C GLN A 5 46.45 -59.45 75.53
N THR A 6 46.94 -58.42 74.85
CA THR A 6 46.08 -57.34 74.31
C THR A 6 46.26 -57.25 72.80
N PRO A 7 45.26 -57.67 71.98
CA PRO A 7 45.25 -57.42 70.55
C PRO A 7 44.52 -56.10 70.28
N ASN A 8 45.23 -55.06 69.81
CA ASN A 8 44.60 -53.78 69.44
C ASN A 8 45.14 -53.21 68.12
N LEU A 9 45.23 -54.06 67.09
CA LEU A 9 45.62 -53.70 65.71
C LEU A 9 44.46 -53.59 64.67
N PRO A 10 43.19 -54.00 64.91
CA PRO A 10 42.15 -53.86 63.86
C PRO A 10 41.59 -52.44 63.66
N ALA A 11 41.49 -51.64 64.73
CA ALA A 11 40.66 -50.41 64.72
C ALA A 11 41.30 -49.21 63.97
N GLU A 12 42.63 -49.11 63.96
CA GLU A 12 43.31 -47.97 63.34
C GLU A 12 43.37 -48.08 61.81
N ASN A 13 43.56 -49.31 61.29
CA ASN A 13 43.55 -49.59 59.85
C ASN A 13 42.15 -49.39 59.25
N ALA A 14 41.10 -49.86 59.92
CA ALA A 14 39.71 -49.66 59.50
C ALA A 14 39.33 -48.15 59.39
N ARG A 15 39.87 -47.31 60.28
CA ARG A 15 39.62 -45.86 60.27
C ARG A 15 40.32 -45.18 59.08
N ARG A 16 41.52 -45.60 58.71
CA ARG A 16 42.26 -45.08 57.54
C ARG A 16 41.61 -45.48 56.22
N GLU A 17 41.06 -46.69 56.14
CA GLU A 17 40.30 -47.17 54.99
C GLU A 17 38.98 -46.41 54.80
N ALA A 18 38.22 -46.21 55.88
CA ALA A 18 36.99 -45.42 55.84
C ALA A 18 37.21 -43.97 55.40
N VAL A 19 38.35 -43.36 55.75
CA VAL A 19 38.73 -42.01 55.30
C VAL A 19 39.07 -42.01 53.81
N ARG A 20 39.80 -43.01 53.31
CA ARG A 20 40.11 -43.16 51.87
C ARG A 20 38.85 -43.39 51.04
N GLU A 21 37.92 -44.20 51.52
CA GLU A 21 36.64 -44.47 50.87
C GLU A 21 35.78 -43.20 50.79
N LYS A 22 35.65 -42.45 51.90
CA LYS A 22 34.93 -41.16 51.88
C LYS A 22 35.60 -40.13 50.97
N ALA A 23 36.94 -40.09 50.93
CA ALA A 23 37.67 -39.21 50.03
C ALA A 23 37.42 -39.57 48.55
N GLN A 24 37.31 -40.87 48.22
CA GLN A 24 36.97 -41.33 46.88
C GLN A 24 35.50 -41.01 46.52
N GLN A 25 34.56 -41.19 47.45
CA GLN A 25 33.15 -40.83 47.23
C GLN A 25 32.95 -39.32 47.02
N VAL A 26 33.65 -38.48 47.78
CA VAL A 26 33.60 -37.00 47.60
C VAL A 26 34.19 -36.60 46.25
N LYS A 27 35.34 -37.17 45.87
CA LYS A 27 35.93 -36.92 44.54
C LYS A 27 35.00 -37.35 43.41
N ALA A 28 34.36 -38.52 43.52
CA ALA A 28 33.40 -39.01 42.53
C ALA A 28 32.13 -38.15 42.43
N ARG A 29 31.63 -37.62 43.55
CA ARG A 29 30.50 -36.66 43.55
C ARG A 29 30.90 -35.33 42.91
N GLN A 30 32.09 -34.82 43.21
CA GLN A 30 32.59 -33.56 42.65
C GLN A 30 32.85 -33.65 41.13
N THR A 31 33.43 -34.75 40.65
CA THR A 31 33.65 -34.96 39.20
C THR A 31 32.32 -35.11 38.46
N ARG A 32 31.37 -35.90 38.98
CA ARG A 32 30.02 -36.01 38.41
C ARG A 32 29.31 -34.67 38.36
N ALA A 33 29.34 -33.88 39.44
CA ALA A 33 28.72 -32.56 39.48
C ALA A 33 29.37 -31.58 38.47
N ARG A 34 30.71 -31.62 38.33
CA ARG A 34 31.45 -30.81 37.35
C ARG A 34 31.10 -31.21 35.91
N ILE A 35 31.01 -32.50 35.62
CA ILE A 35 30.61 -33.01 34.30
C ILE A 35 29.18 -32.58 34.00
N VAL A 36 28.22 -32.82 34.89
CA VAL A 36 26.81 -32.45 34.70
C VAL A 36 26.66 -30.93 34.48
N ARG A 37 27.32 -30.10 35.28
CA ARG A 37 27.28 -28.63 35.09
C ARG A 37 27.87 -28.21 33.75
N ARG A 38 28.99 -28.81 33.32
CA ARG A 38 29.61 -28.48 32.03
C ARG A 38 28.75 -28.94 30.86
N THR A 39 28.13 -30.12 30.95
CA THR A 39 27.20 -30.63 29.94
C THR A 39 25.95 -29.75 29.83
N LEU A 40 25.35 -29.35 30.96
CA LEU A 40 24.18 -28.45 30.95
C LEU A 40 24.49 -27.09 30.32
N LEU A 41 25.65 -26.50 30.61
CA LEU A 41 26.09 -25.25 29.99
C LEU A 41 26.28 -25.38 28.47
N VAL A 42 26.89 -26.48 28.03
CA VAL A 42 27.10 -26.73 26.59
C VAL A 42 25.78 -26.95 25.88
N VAL A 43 24.87 -27.76 26.44
CA VAL A 43 23.54 -28.00 25.86
C VAL A 43 22.72 -26.70 25.82
N GLY A 44 22.75 -25.91 26.89
CA GLY A 44 22.08 -24.61 26.92
C GLY A 44 22.62 -23.64 25.87
N ALA A 45 23.94 -23.56 25.71
CA ALA A 45 24.56 -22.73 24.68
C ALA A 45 24.19 -23.19 23.26
N VAL A 46 24.20 -24.50 23.00
CA VAL A 46 23.77 -25.07 21.71
C VAL A 46 22.30 -24.78 21.43
N ALA A 47 21.42 -24.89 22.43
CA ALA A 47 20.00 -24.58 22.28
C ALA A 47 19.77 -23.10 21.93
N VAL A 48 20.47 -22.17 22.59
CA VAL A 48 20.39 -20.74 22.27
C VAL A 48 20.88 -20.44 20.86
N VAL A 49 22.00 -21.04 20.44
CA VAL A 49 22.51 -20.90 19.08
C VAL A 49 21.54 -21.46 18.05
N ALA A 50 20.91 -22.61 18.33
CA ALA A 50 19.92 -23.21 17.44
C ALA A 50 18.66 -22.34 17.28
N VAL A 51 18.14 -21.79 18.38
CA VAL A 51 16.98 -20.86 18.33
C VAL A 51 17.35 -19.56 17.63
N GLY A 52 18.53 -19.01 17.90
CA GLY A 52 19.04 -17.82 17.21
C GLY A 52 19.19 -18.06 15.71
N ALA A 53 19.77 -19.20 15.31
CA ALA A 53 19.91 -19.58 13.91
C ALA A 53 18.54 -19.77 13.24
N ALA A 54 17.60 -20.44 13.88
CA ALA A 54 16.24 -20.61 13.36
C ALA A 54 15.52 -19.26 13.20
N GLY A 55 15.67 -18.34 14.16
CA GLY A 55 15.11 -16.99 14.07
C GLY A 55 15.72 -16.17 12.93
N VAL A 56 17.04 -16.26 12.73
CA VAL A 56 17.73 -15.61 11.60
C VAL A 56 17.30 -16.22 10.27
N THR A 57 17.22 -17.55 10.16
CA THR A 57 16.75 -18.21 8.94
C THR A 57 15.30 -17.81 8.62
N TYR A 58 14.40 -17.84 9.61
CA TYR A 58 13.02 -17.39 9.43
C TYR A 58 12.93 -15.94 8.96
N ALA A 59 13.71 -15.04 9.56
CA ALA A 59 13.76 -13.63 9.19
C ALA A 59 14.36 -13.39 7.78
N LEU A 60 15.27 -14.24 7.32
CA LEU A 60 15.81 -14.16 5.96
C LEU A 60 14.80 -14.70 4.93
N SER A 61 14.17 -15.85 5.22
CA SER A 61 13.16 -16.44 4.33
C SER A 61 11.92 -15.57 4.17
N SER A 62 11.50 -14.85 5.22
CA SER A 62 10.36 -13.92 5.14
C SER A 62 10.69 -12.63 4.37
N ARG A 63 11.95 -12.19 4.37
CA ARG A 63 12.41 -11.04 3.55
C ARG A 63 12.42 -11.34 2.06
N ASP A 64 12.81 -12.56 1.67
CA ASP A 64 12.83 -12.95 0.25
C ASP A 64 11.42 -13.00 -0.34
N GLY A 65 10.43 -13.50 0.43
CA GLY A 65 9.02 -13.50 0.01
C GLY A 65 8.39 -12.10 -0.09
N ARG A 66 8.65 -11.22 0.89
CA ARG A 66 8.17 -9.82 0.87
C ARG A 66 8.78 -9.01 -0.27
N SER A 67 10.02 -9.31 -0.65
CA SER A 67 10.72 -8.58 -1.71
C SER A 67 10.22 -8.87 -3.12
N GLN A 68 9.46 -9.96 -3.31
CA GLN A 68 8.91 -10.39 -4.61
C GLN A 68 7.38 -10.26 -4.70
N ALA A 69 6.71 -9.88 -3.62
CA ALA A 69 5.25 -9.74 -3.63
C ALA A 69 4.84 -8.64 -4.62
N LEU A 70 4.02 -9.01 -5.60
CA LEU A 70 3.36 -8.10 -6.52
C LEU A 70 1.87 -8.05 -6.14
N PRO A 71 1.26 -6.86 -6.13
CA PRO A 71 -0.17 -6.75 -5.88
C PRO A 71 -0.94 -7.20 -7.13
N ASP A 72 -1.69 -8.29 -7.02
CA ASP A 72 -2.45 -8.88 -8.14
C ASP A 72 -3.50 -7.93 -8.72
N ALA A 73 -3.94 -6.94 -7.92
CA ALA A 73 -4.89 -5.92 -8.34
C ALA A 73 -4.27 -4.78 -9.18
N ALA A 74 -2.94 -4.72 -9.31
CA ALA A 74 -2.27 -3.67 -10.06
C ALA A 74 -2.29 -3.96 -11.57
N SER A 75 -2.65 -2.95 -12.36
CA SER A 75 -2.45 -2.90 -13.81
C SER A 75 -1.43 -1.81 -14.12
N ASP A 76 -0.26 -2.20 -14.64
CA ASP A 76 0.89 -1.30 -14.88
C ASP A 76 1.29 -0.45 -13.66
N ASP A 77 1.26 -1.05 -12.46
CA ASP A 77 1.47 -0.41 -11.16
C ASP A 77 0.37 0.56 -10.69
N GLY A 78 -0.73 0.66 -11.44
CA GLY A 78 -1.89 1.44 -11.08
C GLY A 78 -3.01 0.58 -10.50
N PHE A 79 -3.80 1.15 -9.60
CA PHE A 79 -5.01 0.54 -9.07
C PHE A 79 -6.23 1.30 -9.59
N VAL A 80 -7.04 0.61 -10.40
CA VAL A 80 -8.28 1.16 -10.95
C VAL A 80 -9.32 1.26 -9.83
N VAL A 81 -9.99 2.39 -9.74
CA VAL A 81 -11.09 2.60 -8.79
C VAL A 81 -12.33 1.85 -9.31
N THR A 82 -12.66 0.74 -8.65
CA THR A 82 -13.81 -0.12 -9.00
C THR A 82 -15.08 0.24 -8.25
N ALA A 83 -14.95 0.94 -7.11
CA ALA A 83 -16.03 1.57 -6.39
C ALA A 83 -15.54 2.89 -5.79
N ALA A 84 -16.27 3.97 -6.05
CA ALA A 84 -15.95 5.30 -5.52
C ALA A 84 -16.89 5.73 -4.37
N THR A 85 -17.63 4.79 -3.79
CA THR A 85 -18.48 4.99 -2.62
C THR A 85 -17.65 4.96 -1.33
N GLY A 86 -18.01 5.78 -0.34
CA GLY A 86 -17.39 5.72 0.99
C GLY A 86 -16.52 6.92 1.41
N ILE A 87 -16.63 8.07 0.75
CA ILE A 87 -16.17 9.33 1.34
C ILE A 87 -17.14 9.67 2.47
N ALA A 88 -16.71 9.52 3.73
CA ALA A 88 -17.43 10.11 4.85
C ALA A 88 -17.28 11.64 4.76
N ASP A 89 -18.37 12.34 4.49
CA ASP A 89 -18.37 13.80 4.35
C ASP A 89 -18.52 14.49 5.72
N PRO A 90 -17.48 15.17 6.25
CA PRO A 90 -17.62 16.01 7.45
C PRO A 90 -18.40 17.31 7.20
N ARG A 91 -18.81 17.60 5.95
CA ARG A 91 -19.60 18.78 5.54
C ARG A 91 -21.05 18.45 5.16
N ALA A 92 -21.52 17.23 5.42
CA ALA A 92 -22.92 16.84 5.17
C ALA A 92 -23.96 17.65 5.97
N ASP A 93 -23.51 18.47 6.94
CA ASP A 93 -24.34 19.40 7.72
C ASP A 93 -24.34 20.85 7.18
N GLN A 94 -23.75 21.11 6.01
CA GLN A 94 -23.87 22.40 5.33
C GLN A 94 -24.58 22.24 3.98
N THR A 95 -25.85 21.83 4.05
CA THR A 95 -26.78 22.04 2.95
C THR A 95 -27.05 23.54 2.80
N VAL A 96 -26.46 24.17 1.79
CA VAL A 96 -27.02 25.38 1.19
C VAL A 96 -27.75 24.97 -0.07
N ASP A 97 -29.03 25.30 -0.09
CA ASP A 97 -30.00 25.02 -1.14
C ASP A 97 -29.52 25.41 -2.55
N GLY A 98 -29.73 24.47 -3.49
CA GLY A 98 -30.63 24.76 -4.60
C GLY A 98 -30.04 25.05 -5.99
N ASN A 99 -30.51 24.25 -6.94
CA ASN A 99 -30.65 24.49 -8.39
C ASN A 99 -29.42 24.35 -9.31
N ALA A 100 -29.21 23.12 -9.77
CA ALA A 100 -29.01 22.88 -11.20
C ALA A 100 -30.30 22.27 -11.77
N SER A 101 -31.22 23.17 -12.14
CA SER A 101 -32.48 22.84 -12.82
C SER A 101 -32.21 22.03 -14.08
N ALA A 102 -32.97 20.96 -14.25
CA ALA A 102 -33.18 20.31 -15.52
C ALA A 102 -33.57 21.36 -16.58
N LEU A 103 -32.79 21.45 -17.65
CA LEU A 103 -33.20 22.11 -18.89
C LEU A 103 -34.13 21.15 -19.62
N ALA A 104 -35.40 21.17 -19.25
CA ALA A 104 -36.47 20.71 -20.12
C ALA A 104 -36.66 21.77 -21.20
N ALA A 105 -36.29 21.43 -22.43
CA ALA A 105 -36.47 22.27 -23.60
C ALA A 105 -37.97 22.49 -23.88
N GLU A 106 -38.36 23.76 -23.91
CA GLU A 106 -39.65 24.20 -24.42
C GLU A 106 -39.69 24.01 -25.94
N ALA A 107 -40.79 23.44 -26.44
CA ALA A 107 -40.96 23.02 -27.82
C ALA A 107 -41.23 24.23 -28.75
N THR A 108 -40.41 24.38 -29.79
CA THR A 108 -40.64 25.30 -30.92
C THR A 108 -40.43 24.51 -32.23
N PRO A 109 -41.26 24.66 -33.27
CA PRO A 109 -41.39 23.67 -34.34
C PRO A 109 -40.20 23.60 -35.30
N THR A 110 -40.02 22.38 -35.80
CA THR A 110 -39.03 21.86 -36.76
C THR A 110 -38.87 22.69 -38.05
N PRO A 111 -37.63 22.90 -38.50
CA PRO A 111 -37.28 22.66 -39.90
C PRO A 111 -36.46 21.37 -40.07
N THR A 112 -36.75 20.69 -41.19
CA THR A 112 -36.24 19.45 -41.77
C THR A 112 -34.77 19.08 -41.44
N PRO A 113 -34.47 17.78 -41.20
CA PRO A 113 -33.21 17.33 -40.57
C PRO A 113 -31.98 17.50 -41.47
N THR A 114 -30.97 18.20 -40.95
CA THR A 114 -29.57 17.94 -41.30
C THR A 114 -29.21 16.57 -40.74
N PRO A 115 -28.63 15.63 -41.51
CA PRO A 115 -28.17 14.36 -40.94
C PRO A 115 -27.08 14.62 -39.89
N THR A 116 -27.46 14.58 -38.63
CA THR A 116 -26.53 14.42 -37.50
C THR A 116 -25.86 13.06 -37.68
N PRO A 117 -24.52 12.96 -37.68
CA PRO A 117 -23.88 11.65 -37.60
C PRO A 117 -24.34 11.01 -36.30
N SER A 118 -25.08 9.89 -36.41
CA SER A 118 -25.45 9.08 -35.26
C SER A 118 -24.17 8.48 -34.69
N PRO A 119 -23.75 8.82 -33.45
CA PRO A 119 -22.60 8.16 -32.85
C PRO A 119 -23.01 6.71 -32.59
N THR A 120 -22.52 5.80 -33.43
CA THR A 120 -22.72 4.35 -33.25
C THR A 120 -21.66 3.75 -32.33
N THR A 121 -20.91 4.59 -31.61
CA THR A 121 -19.92 4.16 -30.64
C THR A 121 -20.23 4.89 -29.35
N THR A 122 -20.63 4.16 -28.30
CA THR A 122 -20.52 4.68 -26.93
C THR A 122 -19.08 5.16 -26.78
N ALA A 123 -18.87 6.47 -26.60
CA ALA A 123 -17.53 7.02 -26.43
C ALA A 123 -16.85 6.29 -25.25
N ALA A 124 -15.58 5.91 -25.42
CA ALA A 124 -14.84 5.26 -24.35
C ALA A 124 -14.75 6.21 -23.14
N PRO A 125 -14.81 5.70 -21.89
CA PRO A 125 -14.62 6.52 -20.71
C PRO A 125 -13.28 7.26 -20.76
N VAL A 126 -13.25 8.51 -20.27
CA VAL A 126 -12.01 9.28 -20.20
C VAL A 126 -11.03 8.60 -19.25
N ASP A 127 -9.78 8.36 -19.69
CA ASP A 127 -8.72 7.82 -18.84
C ASP A 127 -8.15 8.92 -17.94
N ILE A 128 -8.29 8.79 -16.62
CA ILE A 128 -7.71 9.67 -15.63
C ILE A 128 -6.73 8.87 -14.78
N ARG A 129 -5.45 9.25 -14.83
CA ARG A 129 -4.37 8.61 -14.07
C ARG A 129 -3.75 9.59 -13.09
N VAL A 130 -3.61 9.19 -11.82
CA VAL A 130 -3.08 10.04 -10.75
C VAL A 130 -1.90 9.35 -10.08
N TYR A 131 -0.70 9.84 -10.31
CA TYR A 131 0.49 9.42 -9.57
C TYR A 131 0.54 10.18 -8.24
N VAL A 132 0.44 9.43 -7.14
CA VAL A 132 0.16 9.99 -5.81
C VAL A 132 1.22 9.58 -4.80
N ASP A 133 1.78 10.56 -4.11
CA ASP A 133 2.56 10.33 -2.87
C ASP A 133 1.73 10.82 -1.69
N TYR A 134 1.52 9.93 -0.72
CA TYR A 134 0.64 10.20 0.43
C TYR A 134 1.19 11.22 1.43
N LEU A 135 2.41 11.76 1.23
CA LEU A 135 2.95 12.89 1.98
C LEU A 135 2.91 14.22 1.19
N SER A 136 2.51 14.20 -0.09
CA SER A 136 2.43 15.41 -0.91
C SER A 136 1.21 16.26 -0.53
N SER A 137 1.46 17.53 -0.17
CA SER A 137 0.40 18.51 0.12
C SER A 137 -0.43 18.84 -1.12
N GLU A 138 0.19 18.94 -2.30
CA GLU A 138 -0.54 19.18 -3.56
C GLU A 138 -1.43 17.99 -3.91
N ALA A 139 -1.03 16.77 -3.56
CA ALA A 139 -1.84 15.58 -3.81
C ALA A 139 -3.08 15.56 -2.91
N ARG A 140 -2.92 16.01 -1.66
CA ARG A 140 -4.02 16.28 -0.74
C ARG A 140 -4.96 17.35 -1.27
N GLU A 141 -4.43 18.47 -1.76
CA GLU A 141 -5.24 19.55 -2.35
C GLU A 141 -6.06 19.05 -3.54
N PHE A 142 -5.43 18.35 -4.47
CA PHE A 142 -6.11 17.74 -5.62
C PHE A 142 -7.22 16.79 -5.16
N GLN A 143 -6.94 15.90 -4.22
CA GLN A 143 -7.94 14.96 -3.71
C GLN A 143 -9.11 15.70 -3.04
N LEU A 144 -8.84 16.67 -2.18
CA LEU A 144 -9.88 17.43 -1.48
C LEU A 144 -10.78 18.19 -2.45
N ALA A 145 -10.21 18.78 -3.50
CA ALA A 145 -10.96 19.54 -4.49
C ALA A 145 -11.77 18.63 -5.43
N ASN A 146 -11.23 17.46 -5.80
CA ASN A 146 -11.74 16.68 -6.93
C ASN A 146 -12.41 15.36 -6.55
N ALA A 147 -12.30 14.87 -5.31
CA ALA A 147 -12.78 13.53 -4.96
C ALA A 147 -14.27 13.28 -5.25
N GLU A 148 -15.14 14.26 -4.97
CA GLU A 148 -16.58 14.14 -5.23
C GLU A 148 -16.88 14.04 -6.73
N GLN A 149 -16.30 14.92 -7.54
CA GLN A 149 -16.53 14.89 -8.99
C GLN A 149 -15.91 13.66 -9.66
N LEU A 150 -14.72 13.24 -9.22
CA LEU A 150 -14.08 12.02 -9.67
C LEU A 150 -14.93 10.79 -9.35
N SER A 151 -15.46 10.71 -8.13
CA SER A 151 -16.37 9.64 -7.71
C SER A 151 -17.62 9.60 -8.58
N LYS A 152 -18.21 10.77 -8.84
CA LYS A 152 -19.36 10.89 -9.73
C LYS A 152 -19.05 10.42 -11.15
N TRP A 153 -17.95 10.86 -11.76
CA TRP A 153 -17.59 10.45 -13.12
C TRP A 153 -17.31 8.94 -13.23
N VAL A 154 -16.67 8.34 -12.23
CA VAL A 154 -16.48 6.88 -12.18
C VAL A 154 -17.84 6.17 -12.07
N SER A 155 -18.73 6.63 -11.19
CA SER A 155 -20.06 6.00 -10.99
C SER A 155 -20.99 6.09 -12.20
N GLN A 156 -20.71 7.03 -13.11
CA GLN A 156 -21.47 7.27 -14.34
C GLN A 156 -20.82 6.60 -15.56
N ASP A 157 -19.76 5.82 -15.37
CA ASP A 157 -18.92 5.28 -16.45
C ASP A 157 -18.38 6.35 -17.42
N ALA A 158 -18.30 7.61 -16.97
CA ALA A 158 -17.80 8.73 -17.77
C ALA A 158 -16.27 8.81 -17.76
N ALA A 159 -15.63 8.31 -16.70
CA ALA A 159 -14.18 8.24 -16.59
C ALA A 159 -13.73 6.92 -15.94
N SER A 160 -12.59 6.40 -16.41
CA SER A 160 -11.79 5.40 -15.70
C SER A 160 -10.77 6.12 -14.85
N LEU A 161 -10.79 5.91 -13.53
CA LEU A 161 -9.85 6.54 -12.60
C LEU A 161 -8.87 5.50 -12.07
N THR A 162 -7.58 5.76 -12.25
CA THR A 162 -6.49 4.91 -11.76
C THR A 162 -5.53 5.72 -10.89
N TYR A 163 -5.29 5.27 -9.67
CA TYR A 163 -4.23 5.84 -8.82
C TYR A 163 -2.98 4.98 -8.91
N TYR A 164 -1.83 5.63 -8.99
CA TYR A 164 -0.50 5.02 -8.99
C TYR A 164 0.22 5.47 -7.72
N PRO A 165 0.14 4.70 -6.62
CA PRO A 165 0.89 4.99 -5.40
C PRO A 165 2.39 5.00 -5.65
N VAL A 166 3.03 6.12 -5.36
CA VAL A 166 4.47 6.34 -5.48
C VAL A 166 5.04 6.93 -4.20
N ALA A 167 6.36 6.87 -4.04
CA ALA A 167 7.05 7.21 -2.79
C ALA A 167 8.18 8.24 -3.02
N MET A 168 7.89 9.31 -3.76
CA MET A 168 8.83 10.39 -4.10
C MET A 168 9.34 11.16 -2.87
N LEU A 169 8.55 11.22 -1.79
CA LEU A 169 8.86 11.94 -0.55
C LEU A 169 9.36 11.00 0.57
N THR A 170 9.85 9.80 0.23
CA THR A 170 10.36 8.82 1.20
C THR A 170 11.37 9.41 2.20
N SER A 171 12.23 10.34 1.77
CA SER A 171 13.24 10.98 2.63
C SER A 171 12.71 12.07 3.56
N LYS A 172 11.43 12.46 3.43
CA LYS A 172 10.78 13.56 4.16
C LYS A 172 10.05 13.13 5.42
N SER A 173 10.51 12.04 6.04
CA SER A 173 9.86 11.42 7.20
C SER A 173 10.83 10.89 8.26
N ASN A 174 11.84 11.66 8.67
CA ASN A 174 12.83 11.30 9.71
C ASN A 174 13.45 9.89 9.60
N GLY A 175 13.52 9.33 8.39
CA GLY A 175 14.03 7.98 8.15
C GLY A 175 13.02 6.84 8.32
N THR A 176 11.78 7.11 8.72
CA THR A 176 10.70 6.11 8.84
C THR A 176 10.08 5.74 7.49
N LYS A 177 10.34 6.52 6.43
CA LYS A 177 9.93 6.23 5.05
C LYS A 177 8.41 6.18 4.88
N TYR A 178 7.70 7.10 5.51
CA TYR A 178 6.24 7.15 5.51
C TYR A 178 5.61 7.02 4.10
N SER A 179 6.05 7.80 3.11
CA SER A 179 5.51 7.71 1.75
C SER A 179 5.59 6.30 1.16
N LEU A 180 6.69 5.58 1.43
CA LEU A 180 6.88 4.21 0.95
C LEU A 180 5.95 3.22 1.65
N ARG A 181 5.83 3.31 2.98
CA ARG A 181 4.94 2.45 3.77
C ARG A 181 3.47 2.72 3.44
N ALA A 182 3.07 3.98 3.29
CA ALA A 182 1.73 4.36 2.88
C ALA A 182 1.39 3.89 1.46
N ALA A 183 2.32 3.97 0.50
CA ALA A 183 2.13 3.41 -0.84
C ALA A 183 1.97 1.88 -0.83
N GLY A 184 2.76 1.18 -0.01
CA GLY A 184 2.59 -0.26 0.23
C GLY A 184 1.25 -0.59 0.89
N ALA A 185 0.81 0.21 1.87
CA ALA A 185 -0.48 0.03 2.53
C ALA A 185 -1.66 0.23 1.56
N ALA A 186 -1.57 1.21 0.67
CA ALA A 186 -2.55 1.42 -0.39
C ALA A 186 -2.66 0.21 -1.32
N ALA A 187 -1.54 -0.44 -1.65
CA ALA A 187 -1.52 -1.68 -2.41
C ALA A 187 -2.14 -2.87 -1.64
N CYS A 188 -1.94 -2.96 -0.32
CA CYS A 188 -2.61 -3.96 0.52
C CYS A 188 -4.14 -3.82 0.46
N VAL A 189 -4.65 -2.59 0.59
CA VAL A 189 -6.10 -2.32 0.49
C VAL A 189 -6.60 -2.61 -0.91
N ALA A 190 -5.89 -2.15 -1.96
CA ALA A 190 -6.29 -2.43 -3.34
C ALA A 190 -6.35 -3.93 -3.65
N THR A 191 -5.44 -4.73 -3.08
CA THR A 191 -5.36 -6.17 -3.32
C THR A 191 -6.42 -6.95 -2.54
N HIS A 192 -6.68 -6.60 -1.29
CA HIS A 192 -7.53 -7.39 -0.40
C HIS A 192 -8.92 -6.80 -0.16
N ALA A 193 -9.15 -5.54 -0.54
CA ALA A 193 -10.39 -4.80 -0.37
C ALA A 193 -10.52 -3.70 -1.45
N SER A 194 -10.45 -4.09 -2.72
CA SER A 194 -10.40 -3.17 -3.88
C SER A 194 -11.56 -2.17 -3.92
N ASP A 195 -12.74 -2.54 -3.42
CA ASP A 195 -13.92 -1.67 -3.33
C ASP A 195 -13.77 -0.55 -2.29
N LYS A 196 -12.79 -0.66 -1.37
CA LYS A 196 -12.45 0.35 -0.36
C LYS A 196 -11.20 1.15 -0.69
N PHE A 197 -10.52 0.82 -1.78
CA PHE A 197 -9.28 1.49 -2.17
C PHE A 197 -9.44 3.00 -2.29
N PHE A 198 -10.50 3.48 -2.95
CA PHE A 198 -10.72 4.92 -3.12
C PHE A 198 -10.97 5.63 -1.78
N ALA A 199 -11.74 5.02 -0.88
CA ALA A 199 -12.01 5.55 0.45
C ALA A 199 -10.72 5.62 1.29
N PHE A 200 -9.90 4.57 1.27
CA PHE A 200 -8.61 4.56 1.97
C PHE A 200 -7.60 5.54 1.37
N ASN A 201 -7.52 5.63 0.04
CA ASN A 201 -6.69 6.61 -0.66
C ASN A 201 -7.09 8.05 -0.26
N HIS A 202 -8.40 8.33 -0.20
CA HIS A 202 -8.90 9.61 0.28
C HIS A 202 -8.50 9.86 1.74
N GLU A 203 -8.71 8.87 2.62
CA GLU A 203 -8.36 8.95 4.05
C GLU A 203 -6.88 9.27 4.28
N LEU A 204 -5.96 8.59 3.58
CA LEU A 204 -4.52 8.87 3.65
C LEU A 204 -4.15 10.30 3.22
N LEU A 205 -4.87 10.85 2.25
CA LEU A 205 -4.60 12.18 1.70
C LEU A 205 -5.21 13.30 2.54
N ILE A 206 -6.39 13.11 3.12
CA ILE A 206 -7.00 14.17 3.95
C ILE A 206 -6.39 14.22 5.35
N ASN A 207 -5.99 13.07 5.89
CA ASN A 207 -5.35 12.91 7.18
C ASN A 207 -3.86 12.62 6.98
N GLN A 208 -3.10 13.60 6.47
CA GLN A 208 -1.65 13.46 6.31
C GLN A 208 -0.92 13.76 7.62
N PRO A 209 0.16 13.03 7.93
CA PRO A 209 1.10 13.48 8.95
C PRO A 209 1.84 14.74 8.46
N PRO A 210 2.37 15.57 9.38
CA PRO A 210 3.23 16.69 9.00
C PRO A 210 4.47 16.20 8.23
N VAL A 211 4.88 16.97 7.22
CA VAL A 211 6.16 16.77 6.54
C VAL A 211 7.31 16.90 7.56
N ASP A 212 8.37 16.12 7.38
CA ASP A 212 9.53 16.04 8.28
C ASP A 212 9.20 15.56 9.71
N SER A 213 8.02 14.97 9.92
CA SER A 213 7.71 14.15 11.10
C SER A 213 8.04 12.67 10.87
N ASP A 214 7.87 11.83 11.88
CA ASP A 214 8.02 10.38 11.75
C ASP A 214 6.92 9.75 10.86
N GLY A 215 5.89 10.49 10.47
CA GLY A 215 4.73 9.93 9.80
C GLY A 215 3.90 9.03 10.72
N TYR A 216 2.91 8.33 10.16
CA TYR A 216 2.16 7.33 10.91
C TYR A 216 2.87 5.98 10.92
N SER A 217 2.69 5.22 12.00
CA SER A 217 3.14 3.82 12.08
C SER A 217 2.28 2.90 11.22
N ASP A 218 2.73 1.67 10.99
CA ASP A 218 1.98 0.70 10.19
C ASP A 218 0.68 0.27 10.88
N GLU A 219 0.67 0.19 12.22
CA GLU A 219 -0.55 -0.09 12.98
C GLU A 219 -1.59 1.02 12.77
N LYS A 220 -1.14 2.29 12.72
CA LYS A 220 -2.03 3.43 12.45
C LYS A 220 -2.53 3.41 11.00
N LEU A 221 -1.69 3.04 10.03
CA LEU A 221 -2.11 2.86 8.64
C LEU A 221 -3.16 1.74 8.52
N ALA A 222 -2.97 0.63 9.24
CA ALA A 222 -3.94 -0.46 9.31
C ALA A 222 -5.26 -0.04 9.98
N ASP A 223 -5.20 0.76 11.05
CA ASP A 223 -6.38 1.33 11.70
C ASP A 223 -7.17 2.25 10.74
N MET A 224 -6.46 3.05 9.94
CA MET A 224 -7.09 3.90 8.90
C MET A 224 -7.77 3.05 7.82
N ALA A 225 -7.14 1.95 7.39
CA ALA A 225 -7.75 1.01 6.45
C ALA A 225 -9.01 0.36 7.04
N GLN A 226 -8.98 -0.02 8.31
CA GLN A 226 -10.14 -0.54 9.03
C GLN A 226 -11.26 0.52 9.13
N GLY A 227 -10.90 1.78 9.41
CA GLY A 227 -11.83 2.91 9.41
C GLY A 227 -12.50 3.18 8.05
N ALA A 228 -11.80 2.88 6.94
CA ALA A 228 -12.36 2.94 5.59
C ALA A 228 -13.34 1.80 5.27
N GLY A 229 -13.55 0.85 6.19
CA GLY A 229 -14.57 -0.18 6.10
C GLY A 229 -14.18 -1.42 5.28
N VAL A 230 -12.89 -1.80 5.27
CA VAL A 230 -12.42 -3.02 4.62
C VAL A 230 -13.14 -4.27 5.14
N SER A 231 -13.50 -5.18 4.24
CA SER A 231 -14.31 -6.38 4.54
C SER A 231 -13.54 -7.47 5.30
N ASN A 232 -12.22 -7.54 5.13
CA ASN A 232 -11.34 -8.47 5.84
C ASN A 232 -10.20 -7.71 6.54
N PRO A 233 -10.50 -7.04 7.68
CA PRO A 233 -9.57 -6.12 8.33
C PRO A 233 -8.31 -6.81 8.85
N ASP A 234 -8.36 -8.07 9.26
CA ASP A 234 -7.20 -8.79 9.79
C ASP A 234 -6.17 -9.10 8.69
N THR A 235 -6.63 -9.54 7.50
CA THR A 235 -5.74 -9.77 6.35
C THR A 235 -5.13 -8.46 5.85
N VAL A 236 -5.93 -7.40 5.77
CA VAL A 236 -5.43 -6.07 5.37
C VAL A 236 -4.41 -5.55 6.38
N ARG A 237 -4.73 -5.62 7.68
CA ARG A 237 -3.83 -5.22 8.76
C ARG A 237 -2.51 -5.97 8.68
N GLN A 238 -2.55 -7.30 8.59
CA GLN A 238 -1.36 -8.11 8.51
C GLN A 238 -0.51 -7.72 7.29
N CYS A 239 -1.12 -7.53 6.12
CA CYS A 239 -0.40 -7.10 4.92
C CYS A 239 0.35 -5.78 5.13
N ILE A 240 -0.30 -4.81 5.78
CA ILE A 240 0.23 -3.47 6.07
C ILE A 240 1.37 -3.56 7.10
N GLU A 241 1.14 -4.20 8.24
CA GLU A 241 2.12 -4.34 9.33
C GLU A 241 3.33 -5.21 8.93
N ASP A 242 3.15 -6.14 7.99
CA ASP A 242 4.25 -6.91 7.39
C ASP A 242 5.04 -6.12 6.32
N GLU A 243 4.60 -4.90 5.98
CA GLU A 243 5.14 -4.06 4.90
C GLU A 243 5.18 -4.80 3.55
N THR A 244 4.20 -5.66 3.28
CA THR A 244 4.25 -6.67 2.20
C THR A 244 4.58 -6.08 0.82
N TYR A 245 4.06 -4.89 0.50
CA TYR A 245 4.20 -4.27 -0.81
C TYR A 245 5.17 -3.07 -0.85
N THR A 246 6.00 -2.83 0.17
CA THR A 246 6.94 -1.69 0.14
C THR A 246 8.04 -1.86 -0.91
N ALA A 247 8.49 -3.10 -1.16
CA ALA A 247 9.44 -3.41 -2.23
C ALA A 247 8.84 -3.11 -3.62
N TRP A 248 7.58 -3.52 -3.84
CA TRP A 248 6.84 -3.18 -5.05
C TRP A 248 6.67 -1.66 -5.19
N ALA A 249 6.24 -0.96 -4.14
CA ALA A 249 5.99 0.49 -4.19
C ALA A 249 7.27 1.26 -4.55
N LYS A 250 8.43 0.82 -4.02
CA LYS A 250 9.73 1.36 -4.43
C LYS A 250 9.99 1.12 -5.92
N ALA A 251 9.79 -0.10 -6.40
CA ALA A 251 10.06 -0.46 -7.79
C ALA A 251 9.11 0.26 -8.77
N ALA A 252 7.83 0.42 -8.41
CA ALA A 252 6.84 1.20 -9.14
C ALA A 252 7.25 2.68 -9.23
N THR A 253 7.69 3.26 -8.11
CA THR A 253 8.24 4.62 -8.08
C THR A 253 9.46 4.76 -9.00
N ASP A 254 10.41 3.82 -8.92
CA ASP A 254 11.60 3.82 -9.77
C ASP A 254 11.27 3.69 -11.27
N ARG A 255 10.18 2.98 -11.63
CA ARG A 255 9.68 2.90 -13.01
C ARG A 255 9.04 4.21 -13.44
N ALA A 256 8.17 4.79 -12.63
CA ALA A 256 7.49 6.06 -12.93
C ALA A 256 8.49 7.22 -13.15
N ILE A 257 9.56 7.29 -12.35
CA ILE A 257 10.64 8.28 -12.51
C ILE A 257 11.41 8.10 -13.82
N LYS A 258 11.48 6.87 -14.37
CA LYS A 258 12.14 6.62 -15.66
C LYS A 258 11.21 6.91 -16.83
N GLY A 259 9.92 6.67 -16.67
CA GLY A 259 8.94 6.92 -17.70
C GLY A 259 7.52 6.58 -17.27
N LEU A 260 6.55 7.31 -17.81
CA LEU A 260 5.12 7.10 -17.60
C LEU A 260 4.52 6.45 -18.86
N PRO A 261 3.77 5.33 -18.74
CA PRO A 261 3.10 4.70 -19.87
C PRO A 261 2.20 5.68 -20.63
N ASP A 262 2.15 5.55 -21.96
CA ASP A 262 1.25 6.32 -22.83
C ASP A 262 1.36 7.85 -22.74
N THR A 263 2.54 8.37 -22.39
CA THR A 263 2.80 9.82 -22.27
C THR A 263 3.80 10.37 -23.28
N LYS A 264 4.17 9.60 -24.31
CA LYS A 264 5.20 9.98 -25.31
C LYS A 264 6.57 10.28 -24.66
N GLY A 265 6.96 9.52 -23.65
CA GLY A 265 8.29 9.58 -23.03
C GLY A 265 8.41 10.57 -21.87
N GLN A 266 7.30 10.98 -21.25
CA GLN A 266 7.36 11.76 -20.02
C GLN A 266 7.74 10.87 -18.83
N ALA A 267 8.21 11.50 -17.77
CA ALA A 267 8.64 10.86 -16.54
C ALA A 267 8.01 11.56 -15.34
N LEU A 268 7.88 10.84 -14.22
CA LEU A 268 7.43 11.41 -12.97
C LEU A 268 8.49 12.36 -12.40
N THR A 269 8.16 13.64 -12.27
CA THR A 269 9.04 14.68 -11.72
C THR A 269 8.48 15.34 -10.46
N ALA A 270 7.17 15.24 -10.24
CA ALA A 270 6.46 15.80 -9.10
C ALA A 270 5.20 14.97 -8.78
N THR A 271 4.66 15.18 -7.58
CA THR A 271 3.43 14.54 -7.12
C THR A 271 2.47 15.59 -6.55
N PRO A 272 1.20 15.60 -6.98
CA PRO A 272 0.60 14.65 -7.89
C PRO A 272 1.05 14.91 -9.33
N THR A 273 1.14 13.86 -10.14
CA THR A 273 1.10 14.01 -11.60
C THR A 273 -0.24 13.45 -12.05
N VAL A 274 -1.08 14.32 -12.63
CA VAL A 274 -2.41 13.96 -13.11
C VAL A 274 -2.37 13.94 -14.64
N LEU A 275 -2.78 12.82 -15.23
CA LEU A 275 -2.88 12.65 -16.67
C LEU A 275 -4.33 12.41 -17.05
N VAL A 276 -4.78 13.04 -18.14
CA VAL A 276 -6.07 12.78 -18.77
C VAL A 276 -5.81 12.34 -20.21
N ASN A 277 -6.24 11.13 -20.59
CA ASN A 277 -5.91 10.50 -21.87
C ASN A 277 -4.41 10.65 -22.24
N GLY A 278 -3.52 10.44 -21.26
CA GLY A 278 -2.06 10.58 -21.41
C GLY A 278 -1.53 12.02 -21.48
N THR A 279 -2.39 13.04 -21.41
CA THR A 279 -2.02 14.46 -21.41
C THR A 279 -1.90 14.97 -19.97
N PRO A 280 -0.77 15.57 -19.56
CA PRO A 280 -0.61 16.09 -18.20
C PRO A 280 -1.48 17.31 -17.93
N TYR A 281 -2.10 17.32 -16.76
CA TYR A 281 -2.71 18.50 -16.18
C TYR A 281 -1.64 19.32 -15.47
N VAL A 282 -1.48 20.58 -15.89
CA VAL A 282 -0.49 21.54 -15.34
C VAL A 282 -1.17 22.75 -14.68
N GLY A 283 -2.48 22.64 -14.44
CA GLY A 283 -3.28 23.69 -13.82
C GLY A 283 -3.25 23.66 -12.29
N ARG A 284 -4.18 24.37 -11.68
CA ARG A 284 -4.30 24.44 -10.22
C ARG A 284 -4.90 23.18 -9.61
N MET A 285 -4.22 22.59 -8.63
CA MET A 285 -4.71 21.38 -7.94
C MET A 285 -5.97 21.63 -7.09
N ASP A 286 -6.19 22.87 -6.66
CA ASP A 286 -7.32 23.28 -5.82
C ASP A 286 -8.53 23.85 -6.60
N ASP A 287 -8.48 23.88 -7.94
CA ASP A 287 -9.58 24.36 -8.78
C ASP A 287 -10.27 23.21 -9.53
N PRO A 288 -11.36 22.64 -8.97
CA PRO A 288 -12.03 21.51 -9.60
C PRO A 288 -12.73 21.89 -10.91
N LYS A 289 -13.09 23.18 -11.10
CA LYS A 289 -13.71 23.65 -12.35
C LYS A 289 -12.68 23.72 -13.46
N GLU A 290 -11.49 24.23 -13.16
CA GLU A 290 -10.37 24.24 -14.10
C GLU A 290 -10.01 22.82 -14.54
N PHE A 291 -9.89 21.89 -13.58
CA PHE A 291 -9.63 20.48 -13.90
C PHE A 291 -10.74 19.86 -14.76
N ALA A 292 -12.02 20.11 -14.46
CA ALA A 292 -13.13 19.63 -15.27
C ALA A 292 -13.11 20.19 -16.71
N GLN A 293 -12.76 21.48 -16.88
CA GLN A 293 -12.60 22.07 -18.22
C GLN A 293 -11.44 21.44 -18.99
N PHE A 294 -10.33 21.13 -18.31
CA PHE A 294 -9.22 20.41 -18.92
C PHE A 294 -9.64 19.01 -19.41
N VAL A 295 -10.36 18.26 -18.57
CA VAL A 295 -10.90 16.94 -18.92
C VAL A 295 -11.76 17.01 -20.19
N LEU A 296 -12.71 17.94 -20.24
CA LEU A 296 -13.59 18.14 -21.41
C LEU A 296 -12.81 18.52 -22.68
N THR A 297 -11.79 19.36 -22.55
CA THR A 297 -10.95 19.80 -23.67
C THR A 297 -10.15 18.63 -24.24
N VAL A 298 -9.53 17.83 -23.38
CA VAL A 298 -8.73 16.67 -23.79
C VAL A 298 -9.62 15.61 -24.44
N ASP A 299 -10.78 15.32 -23.85
CA ASP A 299 -11.74 14.35 -24.40
C ASP A 299 -12.26 14.78 -25.79
N SER A 300 -12.63 16.05 -25.93
CA SER A 300 -13.05 16.62 -27.21
C SER A 300 -11.96 16.48 -28.29
N ASN A 301 -10.71 16.80 -27.96
CA ASN A 301 -9.59 16.68 -28.89
C ASN A 301 -9.36 15.22 -29.32
N ALA A 302 -9.47 14.27 -28.38
CA ALA A 302 -9.35 12.84 -28.68
C ALA A 302 -10.45 12.39 -29.66
N TYR A 303 -11.69 12.80 -29.44
CA TYR A 303 -12.81 12.53 -30.35
C TYR A 303 -12.56 13.06 -31.76
N TYR A 304 -12.19 14.34 -31.90
CA TYR A 304 -11.96 14.94 -33.22
C TYR A 304 -10.72 14.40 -33.94
N SER A 305 -9.72 13.90 -33.21
CA SER A 305 -8.52 13.30 -33.81
C SER A 305 -8.75 11.91 -34.42
N THR A 306 -9.83 11.23 -34.03
CA THR A 306 -10.14 9.86 -34.47
C THR A 306 -11.36 9.78 -35.38
N ALA A 307 -12.23 10.80 -35.37
CA ALA A 307 -13.36 10.90 -36.29
C ALA A 307 -12.89 11.14 -37.73
N THR A 308 -12.99 10.11 -38.59
CA THR A 308 -12.88 10.29 -40.04
C THR A 308 -14.24 10.79 -40.57
N PRO A 309 -14.36 12.02 -41.11
CA PRO A 309 -15.61 12.45 -41.72
C PRO A 309 -15.90 11.57 -42.94
N THR A 310 -17.01 10.84 -42.91
CA THR A 310 -17.51 10.15 -44.10
C THR A 310 -18.10 11.21 -45.03
N PRO A 311 -17.59 11.39 -46.27
CA PRO A 311 -18.15 12.37 -47.18
C PRO A 311 -19.58 11.97 -47.55
N THR A 312 -20.53 12.86 -47.30
CA THR A 312 -21.90 12.72 -47.80
C THR A 312 -21.87 12.72 -49.33
N PRO A 313 -22.45 11.72 -50.03
CA PRO A 313 -22.50 11.72 -51.48
C PRO A 313 -23.32 12.92 -51.97
N THR A 314 -22.72 13.75 -52.82
CA THR A 314 -23.42 14.85 -53.49
C THR A 314 -24.54 14.28 -54.37
N PRO A 315 -25.81 14.70 -54.21
CA PRO A 315 -26.87 14.26 -55.10
C PRO A 315 -26.58 14.76 -56.51
N THR A 316 -26.36 13.83 -57.45
CA THR A 316 -26.32 14.11 -58.88
C THR A 316 -27.71 14.56 -59.32
N SER A 317 -27.84 15.80 -59.76
CA SER A 317 -29.06 16.30 -60.40
C SER A 317 -29.33 15.48 -61.66
N ALA A 318 -30.38 14.66 -61.64
CA ALA A 318 -30.94 14.10 -62.87
C ALA A 318 -31.64 15.25 -63.62
N GLY A 319 -31.18 15.50 -64.85
CA GLY A 319 -31.81 16.44 -65.79
C GLY A 319 -33.05 15.87 -66.46
#